data_AF-A0A8B6EFG4-F1
#
_entry.id   AF-A0A8B6EFG4-F1
#
_cell.length_a   1.000
_cell.length_b   1.000
_cell.length_c   1.000
_cell.angle_alpha   90.00
_cell.angle_beta   90.00
_cell.angle_gamma   90.00
#
_symmetry.space_group_name_H-M   'P 1'
#
loop_
_entity.id
_entity.type
_entity.pdbx_description
1 polymer ?
#
loop_
_entity_poly.entity_id
_entity_poly.type
_entity_poly.pdbx_seq_one_letter_code
_entity_poly.pdbx_strand_id
1 'polypeptide(L)'
;MSSYLHQSDDDVLDSIERDMTCTYKQLGDIILCGDLNARSGSEPDFIQNDVYDTHLPIYNDYDCDTIQDVRHSYDSKVDVRGRQLLDLCISTKMRILNGRVLGDLYGKFTCHKPTGSSVVDYVIVSEALLPKILSFKISDFIPNFSDCHCVKRKILVSKGELLSKISV
;
A
#
# COMPACT_ATOMS: atom_id res chain seq x y z
N MET A 1 22.27 26.52 10.58
CA MET A 1 21.13 26.00 11.35
C MET A 1 20.05 25.68 10.36
N SER A 2 19.79 24.39 10.15
CA SER A 2 19.03 23.87 9.02
C SER A 2 17.52 24.08 9.23
N SER A 3 16.86 24.73 8.29
CA SER A 3 15.44 25.13 8.31
C SER A 3 14.46 23.96 8.05
N TYR A 4 14.80 22.73 8.44
CA TYR A 4 14.04 21.52 8.11
C TYR A 4 13.16 20.97 9.24
N LEU A 5 12.97 21.73 10.34
CA LEU A 5 12.32 21.20 11.55
C LEU A 5 10.89 21.69 11.82
N HIS A 6 10.16 22.17 10.82
CA HIS A 6 8.72 22.47 10.99
C HIS A 6 7.90 22.10 9.76
N GLN A 7 8.00 20.85 9.35
CA GLN A 7 6.92 20.21 8.61
C GLN A 7 6.49 19.04 9.49
N SER A 8 5.26 19.08 10.00
CA SER A 8 4.75 17.99 10.81
C SER A 8 4.64 16.73 9.95
N ASP A 9 4.79 15.54 10.55
CA ASP A 9 4.63 14.27 9.84
C ASP A 9 3.24 14.21 9.14
N ASP A 10 2.22 14.83 9.76
CA ASP A 10 0.86 14.97 9.21
C ASP A 10 0.87 15.80 7.91
N ASP A 11 1.62 16.90 7.85
CA ASP A 11 1.74 17.73 6.63
C ASP A 11 2.30 16.94 5.45
N VAL A 12 3.14 15.92 5.71
CA VAL A 12 3.73 15.09 4.64
C VAL A 12 2.71 14.10 4.10
N LEU A 13 1.98 13.37 4.96
CA LEU A 13 0.94 12.44 4.50
C LEU A 13 -0.20 13.17 3.78
N ASP A 14 -0.60 14.35 4.28
CA ASP A 14 -1.60 15.20 3.65
C ASP A 14 -1.14 15.68 2.26
N SER A 15 0.15 16.03 2.13
CA SER A 15 0.72 16.40 0.83
C SER A 15 0.68 15.25 -0.17
N ILE A 16 0.98 14.03 0.30
CA ILE A 16 0.94 12.80 -0.51
C ILE A 16 -0.51 12.52 -0.92
N GLU A 17 -1.46 12.60 0.01
CA GLU A 17 -2.89 12.40 -0.25
C GLU A 17 -3.40 13.35 -1.33
N ARG A 18 -3.06 14.63 -1.20
CA ARG A 18 -3.44 15.67 -2.15
C ARG A 18 -2.81 15.43 -3.52
N ASP A 19 -1.54 15.06 -3.58
CA ASP A 19 -0.86 14.79 -4.83
C ASP A 19 -1.46 13.55 -5.53
N MET A 20 -1.76 12.49 -4.78
CA MET A 20 -2.45 11.30 -5.29
C MET A 20 -3.83 11.65 -5.84
N THR A 21 -4.66 12.33 -5.05
CA THR A 21 -6.08 12.55 -5.35
C THR A 21 -6.30 13.64 -6.40
N CYS A 22 -5.57 14.76 -6.30
CA CYS A 22 -5.78 15.91 -7.17
C CYS A 22 -4.96 15.88 -8.46
N THR A 23 -3.79 15.23 -8.46
CA THR A 23 -2.85 15.31 -9.59
C THR A 23 -2.76 13.97 -10.31
N TYR A 24 -2.40 12.90 -9.61
CA TYR A 24 -1.98 11.66 -10.27
C TYR A 24 -3.13 10.71 -10.58
N LYS A 25 -4.22 10.72 -9.81
CA LYS A 25 -5.40 9.86 -10.04
C LYS A 25 -6.01 10.04 -11.43
N GLN A 26 -5.92 11.23 -12.01
CA GLN A 26 -6.39 11.51 -13.36
C GLN A 26 -5.40 11.11 -14.47
N LEU A 27 -4.12 10.93 -14.12
CA LEU A 27 -3.05 10.63 -15.07
C LEU A 27 -2.82 9.13 -15.24
N GLY A 28 -3.11 8.32 -14.21
CA GLY A 28 -3.00 6.87 -14.30
C GLY A 28 -2.98 6.16 -12.95
N ASP A 29 -2.63 4.88 -13.01
CA ASP A 29 -2.42 4.02 -11.83
C ASP A 29 -1.18 4.48 -11.04
N ILE A 30 -1.28 4.47 -9.70
CA ILE A 30 -0.24 4.98 -8.80
C ILE A 30 0.45 3.82 -8.10
N ILE A 31 1.77 3.92 -7.96
CA ILE A 31 2.58 3.06 -7.08
C ILE A 31 3.37 3.95 -6.14
N LEU A 32 3.11 3.84 -4.84
CA LEU A 32 3.93 4.43 -3.78
C LEU A 32 4.84 3.35 -3.20
N CYS A 33 6.14 3.61 -3.13
CA CYS A 33 7.12 2.68 -2.58
C CYS A 33 8.16 3.44 -1.77
N GLY A 34 8.44 2.97 -0.56
CA GLY A 34 9.46 3.59 0.28
C GLY A 34 9.41 3.13 1.73
N ASP A 35 10.36 3.63 2.51
CA ASP A 35 10.33 3.56 3.97
C ASP A 35 9.36 4.63 4.48
N LEU A 36 8.24 4.19 5.03
CA LEU A 36 7.24 5.07 5.62
C LEU A 36 7.38 5.15 7.15
N ASN A 37 8.31 4.37 7.71
CA ASN A 37 8.57 4.26 9.15
C ASN A 37 7.27 4.13 9.95
N ALA A 38 6.35 3.32 9.43
CA ALA A 38 5.00 3.12 9.93
C ALA A 38 4.76 1.61 10.10
N ARG A 39 4.15 1.19 11.21
CA ARG A 39 3.87 -0.23 11.46
C ARG A 39 2.37 -0.45 11.39
N SER A 40 1.88 -1.07 10.34
CA SER A 40 0.44 -1.24 10.09
C SER A 40 -0.11 -2.59 10.56
N GLY A 41 0.70 -3.44 11.21
CA GLY A 41 0.25 -4.76 11.66
C GLY A 41 -0.27 -5.62 10.50
N SER A 42 -1.37 -6.35 10.75
CA SER A 42 -2.19 -7.00 9.71
C SER A 42 -3.55 -6.31 9.55
N GLU A 43 -3.67 -5.06 10.00
CA GLU A 43 -4.92 -4.30 9.93
C GLU A 43 -5.30 -4.01 8.47
N PRO A 44 -6.62 -3.96 8.18
CA PRO A 44 -7.14 -3.69 6.84
C PRO A 44 -6.85 -2.25 6.40
N ASP A 45 -6.52 -2.12 5.12
CA ASP A 45 -6.26 -0.87 4.38
C ASP A 45 -7.43 -0.51 3.45
N PHE A 46 -8.62 -1.04 3.74
CA PHE A 46 -9.86 -0.88 2.99
C PHE A 46 -11.06 -0.98 3.94
N ILE A 47 -12.23 -0.54 3.50
CA ILE A 47 -13.44 -0.61 4.32
C ILE A 47 -13.97 -2.04 4.30
N GLN A 48 -14.00 -2.69 5.47
CA GLN A 48 -14.52 -4.05 5.57
C GLN A 48 -16.05 -4.07 5.40
N ASN A 49 -16.55 -5.04 4.62
CA ASN A 49 -17.97 -5.17 4.28
C ASN A 49 -18.53 -3.91 3.61
N ASP A 50 -17.77 -3.29 2.71
CA ASP A 50 -18.21 -2.16 1.91
C ASP A 50 -19.16 -2.60 0.80
N VAL A 51 -20.36 -3.00 1.20
CA VAL A 51 -21.45 -3.43 0.30
C VAL A 51 -22.54 -2.37 0.28
N TYR A 52 -23.16 -2.19 -0.89
CA TYR A 52 -24.37 -1.39 -1.02
C TYR A 52 -25.48 -1.98 -0.14
N ASP A 53 -25.73 -1.34 1.00
CA ASP A 53 -26.91 -1.64 1.80
C ASP A 53 -28.11 -0.92 1.17
N THR A 54 -29.06 -1.70 0.65
CA THR A 54 -30.35 -1.20 0.13
C THR A 54 -31.17 -0.41 1.15
N HIS A 55 -30.82 -0.47 2.44
CA HIS A 55 -31.54 0.20 3.53
C HIS A 55 -30.98 1.57 3.90
N LEU A 56 -29.81 1.96 3.37
CA LEU A 56 -29.25 3.29 3.56
C LEU A 56 -29.30 4.06 2.23
N PRO A 57 -29.83 5.30 2.20
CA PRO A 57 -29.76 6.15 1.02
C PRO A 57 -28.32 6.67 0.89
N ILE A 58 -27.42 5.79 0.47
CA ILE A 58 -26.06 6.17 0.11
C ILE A 58 -26.17 6.96 -1.20
N TYR A 59 -25.52 8.12 -1.26
CA TYR A 59 -25.50 8.94 -2.48
C TYR A 59 -25.02 8.08 -3.66
N ASN A 60 -25.66 8.25 -4.82
CA ASN A 60 -25.45 7.43 -6.03
C ASN A 60 -24.01 7.44 -6.56
N ASP A 61 -23.16 8.32 -6.01
CA ASP A 61 -21.77 8.54 -6.43
C ASP A 61 -20.77 7.83 -5.50
N TYR A 62 -21.23 7.08 -4.49
CA TYR A 62 -20.35 6.29 -3.63
C TYR A 62 -19.85 5.05 -4.37
N ASP A 63 -18.53 4.96 -4.50
CA ASP A 63 -17.84 3.87 -5.16
C ASP A 63 -17.30 2.91 -4.10
N CYS A 64 -17.97 1.78 -3.89
CA CYS A 64 -17.55 0.75 -2.93
C CYS A 64 -16.17 0.18 -3.28
N ASP A 65 -15.44 -0.29 -2.28
CA ASP A 65 -14.24 -1.08 -2.47
C ASP A 65 -14.58 -2.42 -3.14
N THR A 66 -13.71 -2.85 -4.07
CA THR A 66 -13.80 -4.20 -4.64
C THR A 66 -13.47 -5.24 -3.57
N ILE A 67 -13.93 -6.49 -3.72
CA ILE A 67 -13.62 -7.55 -2.76
C ILE A 67 -12.09 -7.70 -2.64
N GLN A 68 -11.56 -7.37 -1.47
CA GLN A 68 -10.13 -7.40 -1.18
C GLN A 68 -9.74 -8.61 -0.35
N ASP A 69 -8.61 -9.22 -0.72
CA ASP A 69 -7.97 -10.24 0.11
C ASP A 69 -7.39 -9.63 1.40
N VAL A 70 -7.48 -10.40 2.48
CA VAL A 70 -6.91 -10.07 3.78
C VAL A 70 -5.38 -10.02 3.66
N ARG A 71 -4.79 -9.02 4.29
CA ARG A 71 -3.34 -8.82 4.35
C ARG A 71 -2.75 -9.52 5.57
N HIS A 72 -1.57 -10.10 5.40
CA HIS A 72 -0.78 -10.67 6.50
C HIS A 72 0.47 -9.84 6.79
N SER A 73 1.02 -9.98 7.99
CA SER A 73 2.30 -9.36 8.34
C SER A 73 2.98 -10.14 9.46
N TYR A 74 4.28 -10.38 9.32
CA TYR A 74 5.12 -10.86 10.42
C TYR A 74 5.31 -9.83 11.51
N ASP A 75 5.14 -8.55 11.19
CA ASP A 75 5.05 -7.50 12.19
C ASP A 75 3.60 -7.33 12.63
N SER A 76 3.27 -7.78 13.84
CA SER A 76 1.94 -7.63 14.43
C SER A 76 1.72 -6.30 15.15
N LYS A 77 2.76 -5.46 15.28
CA LYS A 77 2.64 -4.19 15.99
C LYS A 77 2.00 -3.14 15.08
N VAL A 78 1.14 -2.33 15.69
CA VAL A 78 0.51 -1.17 15.06
C VAL A 78 0.90 0.08 15.83
N ASP A 79 1.46 1.08 15.15
CA ASP A 79 1.75 2.38 15.74
C ASP A 79 0.86 3.49 15.17
N VAL A 80 1.00 4.72 15.70
CA VAL A 80 0.18 5.87 15.28
C VAL A 80 0.37 6.16 13.79
N ARG A 81 1.62 6.13 13.31
CA ARG A 81 1.96 6.32 11.90
C ARG A 81 1.38 5.22 11.01
N GLY A 82 1.36 3.99 11.51
CA GLY A 82 0.70 2.86 10.87
C GLY A 82 -0.79 3.08 10.66
N ARG A 83 -1.49 3.63 11.66
CA ARG A 83 -2.91 3.98 11.53
C ARG A 83 -3.13 5.10 10.52
N GLN A 84 -2.33 6.17 10.59
CA GLN A 84 -2.40 7.27 9.62
C GLN A 84 -2.15 6.78 8.18
N LEU A 85 -1.22 5.84 8.00
CA LEU A 85 -0.97 5.21 6.71
C LEU A 85 -2.17 4.38 6.21
N LEU A 86 -2.84 3.65 7.11
CA LEU A 86 -4.04 2.89 6.76
C LEU A 86 -5.19 3.84 6.41
N ASP A 87 -5.38 4.92 7.16
CA ASP A 87 -6.39 5.95 6.89
C ASP A 87 -6.15 6.59 5.52
N LEU A 88 -4.89 6.91 5.19
CA LEU A 88 -4.49 7.38 3.85
C LEU A 88 -4.84 6.35 2.77
N CYS A 89 -4.58 5.07 3.00
CA CYS A 89 -4.89 4.02 2.02
C CYS A 89 -6.41 3.90 1.78
N ILE A 90 -7.19 3.99 2.84
CA ILE A 90 -8.66 3.94 2.79
C ILE A 90 -9.19 5.18 2.04
N SER A 91 -8.75 6.39 2.38
CA SER A 91 -9.24 7.63 1.77
C SER A 91 -8.90 7.75 0.29
N THR A 92 -7.74 7.22 -0.13
CA THR A 92 -7.23 7.33 -1.50
C THR A 92 -7.52 6.13 -2.39
N LYS A 93 -8.18 5.07 -1.88
CA LYS A 93 -8.34 3.77 -2.55
C LYS A 93 -7.01 3.16 -2.99
N MET A 94 -6.03 3.21 -2.09
CA MET A 94 -4.72 2.59 -2.27
C MET A 94 -4.65 1.30 -1.45
N ARG A 95 -3.82 0.35 -1.89
CA ARG A 95 -3.72 -1.01 -1.35
C ARG A 95 -2.27 -1.41 -1.14
N ILE A 96 -1.96 -1.84 0.07
CA ILE A 96 -0.65 -2.37 0.47
C ILE A 96 -0.47 -3.76 -0.17
N LEU A 97 0.67 -3.98 -0.84
CA LEU A 97 1.03 -5.26 -1.45
C LEU A 97 1.71 -6.22 -0.48
N ASN A 98 2.46 -5.68 0.50
CA ASN A 98 3.16 -6.47 1.51
C ASN A 98 2.15 -7.37 2.23
N GLY A 99 2.34 -8.69 2.21
CA GLY A 99 1.41 -9.60 2.86
C GLY A 99 0.15 -9.96 2.10
N ARG A 100 0.01 -9.51 0.85
CA ARG A 100 -1.23 -9.73 0.07
C ARG A 100 -0.99 -10.57 -1.18
N VAL A 101 0.13 -10.38 -1.87
CA VAL A 101 0.34 -10.96 -3.20
C VAL A 101 1.31 -12.15 -3.17
N LEU A 102 1.17 -13.05 -4.15
CA LEU A 102 2.11 -14.15 -4.39
C LEU A 102 3.57 -13.66 -4.34
N GLY A 103 4.38 -14.33 -3.54
CA GLY A 103 5.79 -13.99 -3.31
C GLY A 103 6.04 -13.30 -1.96
N ASP A 104 5.02 -12.73 -1.34
CA ASP A 104 5.07 -12.12 0.00
C ASP A 104 3.76 -12.31 0.79
N LEU A 105 3.08 -13.45 0.64
CA LEU A 105 1.79 -13.74 1.29
C LEU A 105 1.80 -13.65 2.82
N TYR A 106 2.97 -13.68 3.46
CA TYR A 106 3.09 -13.61 4.92
C TYR A 106 3.51 -12.23 5.43
N GLY A 107 3.83 -11.29 4.53
CA GLY A 107 4.27 -9.94 4.86
C GLY A 107 5.60 -9.96 5.61
N LYS A 108 6.67 -10.34 4.91
CA LYS A 108 8.00 -10.47 5.51
C LYS A 108 8.51 -9.13 6.04
N PHE A 109 9.36 -9.21 7.08
CA PHE A 109 10.09 -8.05 7.57
C PHE A 109 10.87 -7.36 6.46
N THR A 110 10.82 -6.03 6.45
CA THR A 110 11.52 -5.18 5.48
C THR A 110 12.71 -4.48 6.11
N CYS A 111 12.74 -4.39 7.44
CA CYS A 111 13.79 -3.74 8.20
C CYS A 111 14.22 -4.63 9.38
N HIS A 112 15.52 -4.77 9.59
CA HIS A 112 16.16 -5.55 10.64
C HIS A 112 17.15 -4.66 11.40
N LYS A 113 16.80 -4.31 12.63
CA LYS A 113 17.66 -3.56 13.56
C LYS A 113 18.13 -4.49 14.68
N PRO A 114 19.22 -4.16 15.39
CA PRO A 114 19.65 -4.95 16.57
C PRO A 114 18.57 -5.09 17.64
N THR A 115 17.65 -4.12 17.70
CA THR A 115 16.53 -4.07 18.66
C THR A 115 15.28 -4.81 18.20
N GLY A 116 15.26 -5.36 16.99
CA GLY A 116 14.14 -6.10 16.43
C GLY A 116 13.94 -5.86 14.94
N SER A 117 12.98 -6.59 14.37
CA SER A 117 12.59 -6.46 12.96
C SER A 117 11.22 -5.80 12.82
N SER A 118 11.00 -5.11 11.70
CA SER A 118 9.74 -4.43 11.41
C SER A 118 9.39 -4.47 9.93
N VAL A 119 8.10 -4.32 9.65
CA VAL A 119 7.60 -4.03 8.30
C VAL A 119 7.33 -2.53 8.28
N VAL A 120 8.20 -1.78 7.62
CA VAL A 120 8.13 -0.31 7.53
C VAL A 120 8.33 0.21 6.11
N ASP A 121 8.85 -0.65 5.23
CA ASP A 121 8.94 -0.37 3.81
C ASP A 121 7.76 -1.01 3.08
N TYR A 122 6.93 -0.17 2.48
CA TYR A 122 5.73 -0.63 1.80
C TYR A 122 5.85 -0.44 0.30
N VAL A 123 5.15 -1.31 -0.42
CA VAL A 123 4.68 -1.03 -1.77
C VAL A 123 3.17 -0.93 -1.70
N ILE A 124 2.63 0.21 -2.12
CA ILE A 124 1.21 0.55 -2.08
C ILE A 124 0.79 0.91 -3.51
N VAL A 125 -0.31 0.36 -3.98
CA VAL A 125 -0.78 0.54 -5.36
C VAL A 125 -2.21 1.07 -5.38
N SER A 126 -2.63 1.73 -6.46
CA SER A 126 -4.05 1.99 -6.68
C SER A 126 -4.83 0.68 -6.70
N GLU A 127 -6.04 0.68 -6.14
CA GLU A 127 -6.93 -0.48 -6.15
C GLU A 127 -7.09 -1.07 -7.56
N ALA A 128 -7.25 -0.22 -8.57
CA ALA A 128 -7.39 -0.61 -9.97
C ALA A 128 -6.16 -1.36 -10.55
N LEU A 129 -4.98 -1.17 -9.97
CA LEU A 129 -3.76 -1.85 -10.38
C LEU A 129 -3.62 -3.23 -9.73
N LEU A 130 -4.28 -3.46 -8.58
CA LEU A 130 -4.13 -4.68 -7.80
C LEU A 130 -4.41 -5.97 -8.61
N PRO A 131 -5.47 -6.08 -9.44
CA PRO A 131 -5.71 -7.26 -10.27
C PRO A 131 -4.63 -7.53 -11.33
N LYS A 132 -3.83 -6.50 -11.66
CA LYS A 132 -2.73 -6.62 -12.63
C LYS A 132 -1.43 -7.08 -11.96
N ILE A 133 -1.33 -7.07 -10.62
CA ILE A 133 -0.12 -7.52 -9.93
C ILE A 133 -0.09 -9.06 -9.88
N LEU A 134 0.89 -9.65 -10.56
CA LEU A 134 1.09 -11.10 -10.63
C LEU A 134 1.95 -11.64 -9.47
N SER A 135 2.97 -10.89 -9.06
CA SER A 135 3.79 -11.25 -7.90
C SER A 135 4.47 -10.04 -7.29
N PHE A 136 4.68 -10.09 -5.98
CA PHE A 136 5.48 -9.14 -5.23
C PHE A 136 6.47 -9.91 -4.36
N LYS A 137 7.76 -9.58 -4.45
CA LYS A 137 8.81 -10.25 -3.67
C LYS A 137 9.73 -9.24 -2.99
N ILE A 138 9.84 -9.40 -1.68
CA ILE A 138 10.87 -8.78 -0.84
C ILE A 138 12.10 -9.70 -0.86
N SER A 139 13.27 -9.15 -1.20
CA SER A 139 14.53 -9.89 -1.08
C SER A 139 14.96 -10.04 0.36
N ASP A 140 15.74 -11.06 0.64
CA ASP A 140 16.39 -11.19 1.94
C ASP A 140 17.31 -10.01 2.23
N PHE A 141 17.52 -9.72 3.51
CA PHE A 141 18.42 -8.68 3.96
C PHE A 141 19.87 -9.01 3.57
N ILE A 142 20.58 -8.03 3.03
CA ILE A 142 21.98 -8.17 2.63
C ILE A 142 22.80 -7.14 3.41
N PRO A 143 23.55 -7.53 4.45
CA PRO A 143 24.28 -6.60 5.33
C PRO A 143 25.28 -5.69 4.61
N ASN A 144 25.79 -6.12 3.46
CA ASN A 144 26.76 -5.34 2.67
C ASN A 144 26.11 -4.26 1.78
N PHE A 145 24.78 -4.23 1.68
CA PHE A 145 24.04 -3.29 0.82
C PHE A 145 23.15 -2.33 1.61
N SER A 146 22.80 -2.66 2.85
CA SER A 146 22.08 -1.77 3.76
C SER A 146 22.42 -2.13 5.20
N ASP A 147 22.37 -1.13 6.04
CA ASP A 147 22.49 -1.21 7.50
C ASP A 147 21.30 -1.93 8.14
N CYS A 148 20.08 -1.75 7.62
CA CYS A 148 18.90 -2.37 8.19
C CYS A 148 17.77 -2.73 7.22
N HIS A 149 17.73 -2.23 5.97
CA HIS A 149 16.59 -2.45 5.07
C HIS A 149 16.83 -3.53 4.00
N CYS A 150 15.76 -4.26 3.66
CA CYS A 150 15.68 -5.16 2.53
C CYS A 150 15.62 -4.31 1.23
N VAL A 151 16.73 -4.30 0.49
CA VAL A 151 16.97 -3.34 -0.59
C VAL A 151 16.18 -3.65 -1.87
N LYS A 152 15.95 -4.92 -2.20
CA LYS A 152 15.34 -5.28 -3.49
C LYS A 152 13.88 -5.67 -3.32
N ARG A 153 13.01 -4.90 -3.97
CA ARG A 153 11.59 -5.17 -4.13
C ARG A 153 11.31 -5.41 -5.61
N LYS A 154 10.70 -6.54 -5.93
CA LYS A 154 10.32 -6.89 -7.31
C LYS A 154 8.82 -7.00 -7.40
N ILE A 155 8.24 -6.26 -8.32
CA ILE A 155 6.82 -6.31 -8.64
C ILE A 155 6.74 -6.82 -10.08
N LEU A 156 5.97 -7.88 -10.29
CA LEU A 156 5.62 -8.35 -11.62
C LEU A 156 4.18 -7.92 -11.90
N VAL A 157 3.99 -7.15 -12.96
CA VAL A 157 2.68 -6.68 -13.41
C VAL A 157 2.35 -7.37 -14.73
N SER A 158 1.09 -7.77 -14.92
CA SER A 158 0.62 -8.32 -16.18
C SER A 158 0.81 -7.28 -17.29
N LYS A 159 1.28 -7.75 -18.45
CA LYS A 159 1.22 -6.93 -19.66
C LYS A 159 -0.24 -6.92 -20.10
N GLY A 160 -0.79 -5.75 -20.42
CA GLY A 160 -2.16 -5.65 -20.93
C GLY A 160 -2.34 -6.57 -22.14
N GLU A 161 -3.44 -7.32 -22.18
CA GLU A 161 -3.82 -8.06 -23.38
C GLU A 161 -4.28 -7.09 -24.47
N LEU A 162 -3.80 -7.35 -25.69
CA LEU A 162 -4.32 -6.78 -26.91
C LEU A 162 -5.84 -7.04 -26.92
N LEU A 163 -6.66 -6.01 -27.16
CA LEU A 163 -8.07 -6.18 -27.52
C LEU A 163 -8.15 -6.95 -28.85
N SER A 164 -7.98 -8.26 -28.84
CA SER A 164 -8.44 -9.09 -29.95
C SER A 164 -9.95 -9.07 -29.87
N LYS A 165 -10.56 -8.18 -30.65
CA LYS A 165 -11.96 -8.29 -31.05
C LYS A 165 -12.20 -9.73 -31.50
N ILE A 166 -12.80 -10.54 -30.65
CA ILE A 166 -13.51 -11.73 -31.11
C ILE A 166 -14.90 -11.22 -31.48
N SER A 167 -15.01 -10.79 -32.74
CA SER A 167 -16.29 -10.81 -33.43
C SER A 167 -16.61 -12.28 -33.70
N VAL A 168 -17.66 -12.78 -33.07
CA VAL A 168 -18.51 -13.85 -33.64
C VAL A 168 -19.94 -13.39 -33.48
#